data_AF-J9YWZ7-F1
#
_entry.id   AF-J9YWZ7-F1
#
_cell.length_a   1.000
_cell.length_b   1.000
_cell.length_c   1.000
_cell.angle_alpha   90.00
_cell.angle_beta   90.00
_cell.angle_gamma   90.00
#
_symmetry.space_group_name_H-M   'P 1'
#
loop_
_entity.id
_entity.type
_entity.pdbx_description
1 polymer ?
#
loop_
_entity_poly.entity_id
_entity_poly.type
_entity_poly.pdbx_seq_one_letter_code
_entity_poly.pdbx_strand_id
1 'polypeptide(L)'
;MINNKKKIFSIFGLLVIISYFIGVLTYKYQMPPYTQIKFVYKKIFTKTKKLNFEERIFEQYMVKRKKFLSSHDTLPAVQLVKYSPGMNIWIDRGYYNKKNDDKIDDLYLIKHQRHNHKDIVIKSKKKLHIIRALCMLNDNSSYNNWKKLNYNLLIIGESCIHDKVISKEFGAGSIIISSGGMVASDPIFVKNLNNISEIEVIIKD
;
A
#
# COMPACT_ATOMS: atom_id res chain seq x y z
N MET A 1 60.25 2.97 35.70
CA MET A 1 59.00 2.29 36.07
C MET A 1 57.93 2.60 35.04
N ILE A 2 57.68 1.69 34.09
CA ILE A 2 56.56 1.84 33.15
C ILE A 2 55.27 1.89 33.98
N ASN A 3 54.51 2.98 33.81
CA ASN A 3 53.36 3.31 34.63
C ASN A 3 52.30 2.21 34.52
N ASN A 4 52.19 1.35 35.54
CA ASN A 4 51.34 0.16 35.57
C ASN A 4 49.90 0.43 35.11
N LYS A 5 49.39 1.65 35.33
CA LYS A 5 48.06 2.08 34.86
C LYS A 5 47.92 2.08 33.33
N LYS A 6 48.95 2.54 32.58
CA LYS A 6 48.93 2.53 31.10
C LYS A 6 48.96 1.10 30.55
N LYS A 7 49.71 0.20 31.20
CA LYS A 7 49.79 -1.22 30.83
C LYS A 7 48.45 -1.93 31.05
N ILE A 8 47.78 -1.69 32.18
CA ILE A 8 46.43 -2.23 32.46
C ILE A 8 45.42 -1.74 31.43
N PHE A 9 45.43 -0.44 31.10
CA PHE A 9 44.50 0.12 30.11
C PHE A 9 44.71 -0.46 28.71
N SER A 10 45.96 -0.67 28.31
CA SER A 10 46.30 -1.32 27.04
C SER A 10 45.84 -2.78 26.98
N ILE A 11 46.00 -3.54 28.07
CA ILE A 11 45.52 -4.93 28.17
C ILE A 11 43.98 -4.96 28.09
N PHE A 12 43.30 -4.04 28.79
CA PHE A 12 41.84 -3.96 28.74
C PHE A 12 41.33 -3.62 27.33
N GLY A 13 41.95 -2.65 26.66
CA GLY A 13 41.61 -2.30 25.28
C GLY A 13 41.77 -3.49 24.33
N LEU A 14 42.86 -4.26 24.47
CA LEU A 14 43.08 -5.48 23.69
C LEU A 14 41.99 -6.53 23.93
N LEU A 15 41.58 -6.73 25.20
CA LEU A 15 40.52 -7.67 25.55
C LEU A 15 39.18 -7.28 24.94
N VAL A 16 38.84 -5.99 24.89
CA VAL A 16 37.62 -5.50 24.24
C VAL A 16 37.65 -5.79 22.73
N ILE A 17 38.78 -5.50 22.07
CA ILE A 17 38.94 -5.76 20.63
C ILE A 17 38.81 -7.26 20.34
N ILE A 18 39.49 -8.11 21.11
CA ILE A 18 39.39 -9.57 20.97
C ILE A 18 37.95 -10.03 21.19
N SER A 19 37.26 -9.52 22.20
CA SER A 19 35.86 -9.87 22.47
C SER A 19 34.92 -9.48 21.32
N TYR A 20 35.15 -8.34 20.67
CA TYR A 20 34.39 -7.89 19.51
C TYR A 20 34.59 -8.82 18.31
N PHE A 21 35.85 -9.15 17.98
CA PHE A 21 36.15 -10.07 16.88
C PHE A 21 35.64 -11.47 17.12
N ILE A 22 35.74 -11.98 18.35
CA ILE A 22 35.12 -13.25 18.74
C ILE A 22 33.62 -13.15 18.48
N GLY A 23 32.92 -12.12 18.95
CA GLY A 23 31.48 -11.93 18.70
C GLY A 23 31.09 -11.94 17.22
N VAL A 24 31.88 -11.27 16.36
CA VAL A 24 31.68 -11.25 14.90
C VAL A 24 31.85 -12.65 14.31
N LEU A 25 32.89 -13.39 14.73
CA LEU A 25 33.13 -14.76 14.27
C LEU A 25 32.01 -15.71 14.75
N THR A 26 31.59 -15.60 16.01
CA THR A 26 30.51 -16.42 16.58
C THR A 26 29.19 -16.19 15.84
N TYR A 27 28.89 -14.94 15.45
CA TYR A 27 27.72 -14.60 14.63
C TYR A 27 27.81 -15.16 13.22
N LYS A 28 28.95 -14.96 12.54
CA LYS A 28 29.18 -15.40 11.15
C LYS A 28 29.13 -16.92 11.01
N TYR A 29 29.74 -17.64 11.94
CA TYR A 29 29.88 -19.10 11.90
C TYR A 29 28.90 -19.86 12.80
N GLN A 30 27.97 -19.15 13.46
CA GLN A 30 26.95 -19.73 14.34
C GLN A 30 27.52 -20.64 15.45
N MET A 31 28.72 -20.32 15.93
CA MET A 31 29.42 -21.11 16.96
C MET A 31 28.73 -21.00 18.33
N PRO A 32 28.90 -21.98 19.23
CA PRO A 32 28.40 -21.86 20.61
C PRO A 32 28.93 -20.59 21.29
N PRO A 33 28.13 -19.86 22.09
CA PRO A 33 26.77 -20.15 22.52
C PRO A 33 25.66 -19.54 21.64
N TYR A 34 25.94 -19.15 20.38
CA TYR A 34 24.98 -18.47 19.51
C TYR A 34 23.64 -19.19 19.41
N THR A 35 23.66 -20.52 19.24
CA THR A 35 22.45 -21.35 19.13
C THR A 35 21.63 -21.35 20.43
N GLN A 36 22.29 -21.34 21.59
CA GLN A 36 21.65 -21.29 22.91
C GLN A 36 21.08 -19.89 23.18
N ILE A 37 21.82 -18.83 22.86
CA ILE A 37 21.36 -17.43 22.96
C ILE A 37 20.16 -17.22 22.03
N LYS A 38 20.22 -17.69 20.78
CA LYS A 38 19.11 -17.61 19.81
C LYS A 38 17.90 -18.40 20.27
N PHE A 39 18.09 -19.57 20.88
CA PHE A 39 17.01 -20.37 21.46
C PHE A 39 16.35 -19.65 22.64
N VAL A 40 17.14 -19.11 23.57
CA VAL A 40 16.64 -18.34 24.72
C VAL A 40 15.96 -17.05 24.25
N TYR A 41 16.55 -16.32 23.32
CA TYR A 41 15.96 -15.14 22.69
C TYR A 41 14.62 -15.48 22.04
N LYS A 42 14.56 -16.54 21.24
CA LYS A 42 13.29 -17.01 20.66
C LYS A 42 12.30 -17.40 21.75
N LYS A 43 12.70 -18.14 22.77
CA LYS A 43 11.81 -18.58 23.86
C LYS A 43 11.26 -17.41 24.69
N ILE A 44 12.06 -16.36 24.91
CA ILE A 44 11.67 -15.17 25.69
C ILE A 44 10.84 -14.20 24.81
N PHE A 45 11.30 -13.90 23.59
CA PHE A 45 10.72 -12.86 22.73
C PHE A 45 9.68 -13.36 21.72
N THR A 46 9.57 -14.67 21.45
CA THR A 46 8.50 -15.21 20.58
C THR A 46 7.34 -15.85 21.34
N LYS A 47 7.47 -16.16 22.64
CA LYS A 47 6.36 -16.70 23.44
C LYS A 47 5.31 -15.62 23.78
N THR A 48 5.66 -14.34 23.66
CA THR A 48 4.77 -13.19 23.85
C THR A 48 4.05 -12.72 22.59
N LYS A 49 4.42 -13.20 21.39
CA LYS A 49 3.69 -12.88 20.16
C LYS A 49 2.69 -13.98 19.81
N LYS A 50 1.65 -14.14 20.62
CA LYS A 50 0.36 -14.61 20.07
C LYS A 50 -0.04 -13.51 19.09
N LEU A 51 0.25 -13.71 17.80
CA LEU A 51 -0.16 -12.78 16.75
C LEU A 51 -1.64 -12.47 16.97
N ASN A 52 -1.97 -11.20 17.20
CA ASN A 52 -3.37 -10.81 17.34
C ASN A 52 -4.10 -11.21 16.05
N PHE A 53 -5.41 -11.47 16.12
CA PHE A 53 -6.22 -11.89 14.97
C PHE A 53 -5.94 -11.05 13.70
N GLU A 54 -5.72 -9.75 13.91
CA GLU A 54 -5.35 -8.75 12.91
C GLU A 54 -3.98 -9.00 12.26
N GLU A 55 -2.95 -9.40 13.02
CA GLU A 55 -1.63 -9.71 12.48
C GLU A 55 -1.64 -11.02 11.67
N ARG A 56 -2.46 -12.02 12.06
CA ARG A 56 -2.65 -13.23 11.23
C ARG A 56 -3.35 -12.93 9.91
N ILE A 57 -4.37 -12.06 9.97
CA ILE A 57 -5.05 -11.57 8.78
C ILE A 57 -4.06 -10.80 7.89
N PHE A 58 -3.26 -9.91 8.47
CA PHE A 58 -2.22 -9.16 7.77
C PHE A 58 -1.19 -10.08 7.08
N GLU A 59 -0.69 -11.11 7.77
CA GLU A 59 0.24 -12.09 7.18
C GLU A 59 -0.40 -12.90 6.05
N GLN A 60 -1.66 -13.34 6.20
CA GLN A 60 -2.39 -13.99 5.12
C GLN A 60 -2.57 -13.05 3.91
N TYR A 61 -2.83 -11.77 4.15
CA TYR A 61 -2.88 -10.74 3.09
C TYR A 61 -1.51 -10.53 2.44
N MET A 62 -0.42 -10.49 3.20
CA MET A 62 0.93 -10.30 2.68
C MET A 62 1.42 -11.49 1.86
N VAL A 63 1.07 -12.73 2.26
CA VAL A 63 1.34 -13.93 1.46
C VAL A 63 0.56 -13.92 0.14
N LYS A 64 -0.74 -13.55 0.17
CA LYS A 64 -1.53 -13.36 -1.06
C LYS A 64 -0.95 -12.25 -1.95
N ARG A 65 -0.54 -11.12 -1.35
CA ARG A 65 0.10 -9.99 -2.04
C ARG A 65 1.42 -10.41 -2.69
N LYS A 66 2.24 -11.21 -2.01
CA LYS A 66 3.53 -11.71 -2.54
C LYS A 66 3.34 -12.66 -3.72
N LYS A 67 2.32 -13.53 -3.67
CA LYS A 67 1.93 -14.41 -4.78
C LYS A 67 1.36 -13.62 -5.97
N PHE A 68 0.63 -12.54 -5.70
CA PHE A 68 0.13 -11.61 -6.71
C PHE A 68 1.27 -10.77 -7.35
N LEU A 69 2.27 -10.38 -6.55
CA LEU A 69 3.47 -9.65 -6.99
C LEU A 69 4.43 -10.50 -7.82
N SER A 70 4.52 -11.81 -7.58
CA SER A 70 5.41 -12.71 -8.33
C SER A 70 4.99 -12.98 -9.79
N SER A 71 3.82 -12.52 -10.22
CA SER A 71 3.31 -12.65 -11.59
C SER A 71 3.32 -11.32 -12.38
N HIS A 72 4.17 -10.36 -11.99
CA HIS A 72 4.10 -8.95 -12.41
C HIS A 72 4.69 -8.59 -13.79
N ASP A 73 5.11 -9.54 -14.61
CA ASP A 73 5.76 -9.18 -15.88
C ASP A 73 4.80 -8.57 -16.94
N THR A 74 3.47 -8.54 -16.73
CA THR A 74 2.52 -7.96 -17.72
C THR A 74 1.24 -7.36 -17.12
N LEU A 75 1.30 -6.67 -15.97
CA LEU A 75 0.10 -5.95 -15.51
C LEU A 75 -0.20 -4.74 -16.43
N PRO A 76 -1.45 -4.58 -16.89
CA PRO A 76 -1.81 -3.44 -17.71
C PRO A 76 -1.68 -2.15 -16.89
N ALA A 77 -1.32 -1.05 -17.55
CA ALA A 77 -1.16 0.24 -16.90
C ALA A 77 -2.49 0.72 -16.28
N VAL A 78 -3.61 0.42 -16.95
CA VAL A 78 -4.97 0.71 -16.52
C VAL A 78 -5.93 -0.42 -16.92
N GLN A 79 -6.96 -0.64 -16.12
CA GLN A 79 -7.98 -1.66 -16.35
C GLN A 79 -9.35 -1.11 -15.95
N LEU A 80 -10.36 -1.31 -16.80
CA LEU A 80 -11.74 -1.00 -16.49
C LEU A 80 -12.50 -2.29 -16.16
N VAL A 81 -13.10 -2.36 -14.97
CA VAL A 81 -13.84 -3.55 -14.52
C VAL A 81 -15.14 -3.15 -13.85
N LYS A 82 -16.16 -4.02 -13.91
CA LYS A 82 -17.34 -3.86 -13.07
C LYS A 82 -16.95 -4.15 -11.62
N TYR A 83 -17.21 -3.21 -10.73
CA TYR A 83 -16.90 -3.34 -9.30
C TYR A 83 -17.78 -4.42 -8.67
N SER A 84 -17.23 -5.11 -7.68
CA SER A 84 -17.98 -5.95 -6.76
C SER A 84 -17.36 -5.86 -5.36
N PRO A 85 -18.16 -6.07 -4.29
CA PRO A 85 -17.67 -6.00 -2.92
C PRO A 85 -16.48 -6.93 -2.68
N GLY A 86 -15.47 -6.45 -1.97
CA GLY A 86 -14.24 -7.20 -1.70
C GLY A 86 -13.23 -7.23 -2.86
N MET A 87 -13.53 -6.60 -4.00
CA MET A 87 -12.56 -6.42 -5.09
C MET A 87 -11.43 -5.45 -4.69
N ASN A 88 -10.21 -5.77 -5.13
CA ASN A 88 -9.07 -4.86 -5.03
C ASN A 88 -9.30 -3.59 -5.85
N ILE A 89 -9.05 -2.44 -5.23
CA ILE A 89 -9.24 -1.11 -5.82
C ILE A 89 -8.13 -0.76 -6.83
N TRP A 90 -6.88 -1.06 -6.48
CA TRP A 90 -5.73 -0.80 -7.35
C TRP A 90 -5.27 -2.07 -8.08
N ILE A 91 -4.53 -1.90 -9.17
CA ILE A 91 -3.95 -3.01 -9.94
C ILE A 91 -2.80 -3.66 -9.17
N ASP A 92 -2.00 -2.87 -8.45
CA ASP A 92 -0.72 -3.28 -7.86
C ASP A 92 -0.79 -3.43 -6.33
N ARG A 93 -1.97 -3.25 -5.71
CA ARG A 93 -2.17 -3.32 -4.25
C ARG A 93 -3.47 -4.06 -3.89
N GLY A 94 -3.38 -4.89 -2.86
CA GLY A 94 -4.49 -5.69 -2.32
C GLY A 94 -5.37 -4.92 -1.32
N TYR A 95 -5.76 -3.70 -1.65
CA TYR A 95 -6.63 -2.88 -0.79
C TYR A 95 -8.06 -2.89 -1.34
N TYR A 96 -9.04 -2.99 -0.45
CA TYR A 96 -10.46 -3.10 -0.76
C TYR A 96 -11.27 -2.18 0.15
N ASN A 97 -12.49 -1.88 -0.26
CA ASN A 97 -13.43 -1.11 0.53
C ASN A 97 -14.01 -1.96 1.68
N LYS A 98 -14.27 -1.33 2.83
CA LYS A 98 -14.81 -1.98 4.03
C LYS A 98 -16.17 -1.45 4.48
N LYS A 99 -16.73 -0.44 3.79
CA LYS A 99 -17.93 0.26 4.25
C LYS A 99 -18.76 0.77 3.07
N ASN A 100 -20.08 0.58 3.15
CA ASN A 100 -21.06 1.07 2.17
C ASN A 100 -20.78 0.60 0.73
N ASP A 101 -20.39 -0.67 0.56
CA ASP A 101 -20.19 -1.27 -0.77
C ASP A 101 -21.45 -1.17 -1.63
N ASP A 102 -22.64 -1.22 -1.03
CA ASP A 102 -23.93 -1.06 -1.70
C ASP A 102 -24.06 0.26 -2.48
N LYS A 103 -23.28 1.31 -2.12
CA LYS A 103 -23.29 2.61 -2.80
C LYS A 103 -22.44 2.64 -4.07
N ILE A 104 -21.52 1.69 -4.21
CA ILE A 104 -20.60 1.58 -5.34
C ILE A 104 -20.68 0.24 -6.05
N ASP A 105 -21.55 -0.65 -5.58
CA ASP A 105 -21.87 -1.91 -6.23
C ASP A 105 -22.39 -1.65 -7.65
N ASP A 106 -22.02 -2.55 -8.56
CA ASP A 106 -22.31 -2.45 -9.99
C ASP A 106 -21.78 -1.20 -10.73
N LEU A 107 -21.05 -0.30 -10.08
CA LEU A 107 -20.32 0.77 -10.77
C LEU A 107 -19.11 0.19 -11.49
N TYR A 108 -18.56 0.92 -12.46
CA TYR A 108 -17.29 0.55 -13.06
C TYR A 108 -16.13 1.18 -12.31
N LEU A 109 -15.10 0.39 -12.02
CA LEU A 109 -13.88 0.83 -11.38
C LEU A 109 -12.77 0.95 -12.42
N ILE A 110 -12.14 2.12 -12.49
CA ILE A 110 -10.89 2.32 -13.23
C ILE A 110 -9.74 1.97 -12.28
N LYS A 111 -9.17 0.78 -12.49
CA LYS A 111 -8.00 0.32 -11.75
C LYS A 111 -6.74 0.82 -12.43
N HIS A 112 -5.82 1.35 -11.63
CA HIS A 112 -4.45 1.67 -12.05
C HIS A 112 -3.51 1.51 -10.86
N GLN A 113 -2.24 1.83 -11.02
CA GLN A 113 -1.26 1.76 -9.93
C GLN A 113 -1.58 2.79 -8.83
N ARG A 114 -1.39 2.40 -7.57
CA ARG A 114 -1.65 3.26 -6.41
C ARG A 114 -0.79 4.52 -6.36
N HIS A 115 0.44 4.44 -6.84
CA HIS A 115 1.35 5.60 -6.86
C HIS A 115 1.48 6.18 -8.26
N ASN A 116 0.43 6.04 -9.08
CA ASN A 116 0.35 6.77 -10.33
C ASN A 116 0.11 8.25 -10.02
N HIS A 117 0.95 9.12 -10.58
CA HIS A 117 0.82 10.58 -10.49
C HIS A 117 0.48 11.22 -11.84
N LYS A 118 0.35 10.40 -12.89
CA LYS A 118 0.00 10.85 -14.23
C LYS A 118 -1.51 11.10 -14.33
N ASP A 119 -1.89 11.98 -15.25
CA ASP A 119 -3.30 12.20 -15.57
C ASP A 119 -3.92 10.96 -16.21
N ILE A 120 -5.23 10.81 -16.04
CA ILE A 120 -6.03 9.75 -16.64
C ILE A 120 -6.95 10.42 -17.65
N VAL A 121 -6.86 9.95 -18.89
CA VAL A 121 -7.70 10.37 -20.00
C VAL A 121 -8.81 9.35 -20.17
N ILE A 122 -10.06 9.80 -20.06
CA ILE A 122 -11.25 8.99 -20.29
C ILE A 122 -11.93 9.54 -21.53
N LYS A 123 -11.94 8.77 -22.63
CA LYS A 123 -12.73 9.10 -23.80
C LYS A 123 -14.09 8.44 -23.66
N SER A 124 -15.15 9.23 -23.74
CA SER A 124 -16.53 8.74 -23.61
C SER A 124 -17.41 9.31 -24.70
N LYS A 125 -18.32 8.48 -25.23
CA LYS A 125 -19.38 8.93 -26.15
C LYS A 125 -20.57 9.55 -25.42
N LYS A 126 -20.63 9.44 -24.09
CA LYS A 126 -21.75 9.90 -23.26
C LYS A 126 -21.27 10.72 -22.06
N LYS A 127 -22.20 11.43 -21.42
CA LYS A 127 -21.93 12.07 -20.13
C LYS A 127 -21.56 11.01 -19.10
N LEU A 128 -20.55 11.30 -18.29
CA LEU A 128 -20.09 10.41 -17.23
C LEU A 128 -20.33 11.03 -15.85
N HIS A 129 -20.70 10.20 -14.89
CA HIS A 129 -20.73 10.58 -13.49
C HIS A 129 -19.59 9.87 -12.77
N ILE A 130 -18.56 10.63 -12.43
CA ILE A 130 -17.35 10.11 -11.77
C ILE A 130 -17.47 10.32 -10.27
N ILE A 131 -17.18 9.27 -9.52
CA ILE A 131 -17.18 9.23 -8.05
C ILE A 131 -15.77 8.90 -7.59
N ARG A 132 -15.28 9.61 -6.58
CA ARG A 132 -13.96 9.38 -5.98
C ARG A 132 -14.03 9.24 -4.47
N ALA A 133 -13.18 8.37 -3.93
CA ALA A 133 -12.86 8.32 -2.51
C ALA A 133 -11.53 9.06 -2.30
N LEU A 134 -11.49 10.06 -1.42
CA LEU A 134 -10.31 10.91 -1.24
C LEU A 134 -9.42 10.41 -0.11
N CYS A 135 -8.13 10.35 -0.36
CA CYS A 135 -7.11 10.13 0.67
C CYS A 135 -7.01 11.34 1.60
N MET A 136 -7.10 11.11 2.91
CA MET A 136 -7.00 12.18 3.91
C MET A 136 -5.63 12.88 3.97
N LEU A 137 -4.57 12.26 3.44
CA LEU A 137 -3.21 12.79 3.41
C LEU A 137 -2.82 13.43 2.07
N ASN A 138 -3.70 13.39 1.07
CA ASN A 138 -3.48 14.08 -0.20
C ASN A 138 -3.84 15.56 -0.07
N ASP A 139 -3.22 16.39 -0.93
CA ASP A 139 -3.79 17.70 -1.22
C ASP A 139 -5.02 17.51 -2.12
N ASN A 140 -6.18 17.81 -1.56
CA ASN A 140 -7.48 17.63 -2.20
C ASN A 140 -8.06 18.94 -2.74
N SER A 141 -7.27 20.02 -2.78
CA SER A 141 -7.71 21.36 -3.22
C SER A 141 -8.25 21.37 -4.66
N SER A 142 -7.74 20.50 -5.53
CA SER A 142 -8.22 20.33 -6.91
C SER A 142 -9.68 19.85 -7.01
N TYR A 143 -10.25 19.35 -5.91
CA TYR A 143 -11.61 18.85 -5.84
C TYR A 143 -12.63 19.86 -5.28
N ASN A 144 -12.25 21.12 -5.04
CA ASN A 144 -13.14 22.12 -4.43
C ASN A 144 -14.45 22.34 -5.21
N ASN A 145 -14.46 22.09 -6.53
CA ASN A 145 -15.67 22.20 -7.36
C ASN A 145 -16.42 20.86 -7.55
N TRP A 146 -16.07 19.83 -6.79
CA TRP A 146 -16.76 18.54 -6.80
C TRP A 146 -17.83 18.50 -5.70
N LYS A 147 -18.93 17.79 -5.98
CA LYS A 147 -20.03 17.62 -5.03
C LYS A 147 -19.69 16.53 -4.02
N LYS A 148 -19.66 16.88 -2.74
CA LYS A 148 -19.57 15.90 -1.64
C LYS A 148 -20.84 15.03 -1.61
N LEU A 149 -20.67 13.72 -1.46
CA LEU A 149 -21.77 12.78 -1.30
C LEU A 149 -22.11 12.56 0.19
N ASN A 150 -23.35 12.16 0.47
CA ASN A 150 -23.89 11.95 1.81
C ASN A 150 -23.56 10.55 2.39
N TYR A 151 -22.52 9.91 1.88
CA TYR A 151 -22.00 8.65 2.38
C TYR A 151 -20.48 8.65 2.28
N ASN A 152 -19.86 7.80 3.09
CA ASN A 152 -18.42 7.59 3.09
C ASN A 152 -18.10 6.19 2.59
N LEU A 153 -16.90 6.02 2.04
CA LEU A 153 -16.30 4.69 1.84
C LEU A 153 -15.25 4.48 2.94
N LEU A 154 -14.65 3.30 3.01
CA LEU A 154 -13.52 3.05 3.91
C LEU A 154 -12.52 2.13 3.25
N ILE A 155 -11.56 2.73 2.53
CA ILE A 155 -10.49 2.01 1.85
C ILE A 155 -9.19 2.29 2.60
N ILE A 156 -8.75 1.30 3.38
CA ILE A 156 -7.58 1.42 4.25
C ILE A 156 -6.37 0.86 3.52
N GLY A 157 -5.48 1.75 3.07
CA GLY A 157 -4.15 1.39 2.60
C GLY A 157 -3.11 1.57 3.71
N GLU A 158 -1.90 1.08 3.46
CA GLU A 158 -0.76 1.16 4.39
C GLU A 158 -0.40 2.60 4.78
N SER A 159 -0.40 3.53 3.82
CA SER A 159 -0.01 4.93 4.07
C SER A 159 -1.16 5.93 4.06
N CYS A 160 -2.37 5.54 3.66
CA CYS A 160 -3.51 6.47 3.64
C CYS A 160 -4.85 5.75 3.70
N ILE A 161 -5.82 6.41 4.35
CA ILE A 161 -7.22 6.02 4.39
C ILE A 161 -8.01 6.92 3.43
N HIS A 162 -8.82 6.30 2.58
CA HIS A 162 -9.77 7.01 1.73
C HIS A 162 -11.17 6.85 2.32
N ASP A 163 -11.77 7.97 2.75
CA ASP A 163 -13.03 7.97 3.49
C ASP A 163 -14.09 8.93 2.92
N LYS A 164 -13.68 10.14 2.53
CA LYS A 164 -14.56 11.16 1.96
C LYS A 164 -14.89 10.84 0.52
N VAL A 165 -16.18 10.83 0.19
CA VAL A 165 -16.65 10.56 -1.17
C VAL A 165 -17.13 11.84 -1.84
N ILE A 166 -16.63 12.08 -3.04
CA ILE A 166 -17.00 13.21 -3.89
C ILE A 166 -17.44 12.71 -5.26
N SER A 167 -18.13 13.56 -6.01
CA SER A 167 -18.49 13.25 -7.39
C SER A 167 -18.58 14.49 -8.27
N LYS A 168 -18.46 14.27 -9.58
CA LYS A 168 -18.64 15.30 -10.59
C LYS A 168 -19.16 14.70 -11.88
N GLU A 169 -20.02 15.45 -12.56
CA GLU A 169 -20.49 15.09 -13.90
C GLU A 169 -19.57 15.70 -14.94
N PHE A 170 -19.31 14.92 -15.99
CA PHE A 170 -18.51 15.32 -17.14
C PHE A 170 -19.31 15.13 -18.42
N GLY A 171 -19.13 16.05 -19.36
CA GLY A 171 -19.67 15.93 -20.71
C GLY A 171 -19.08 14.72 -21.47
N ALA A 172 -19.69 14.38 -22.61
CA ALA A 172 -19.07 13.46 -23.56
C ALA A 172 -17.79 14.09 -24.15
N GLY A 173 -16.89 13.25 -24.67
CA GLY A 173 -15.62 13.65 -25.27
C GLY A 173 -14.41 13.14 -24.50
N SER A 174 -13.31 13.89 -24.57
CA SER A 174 -12.07 13.59 -23.85
C SER A 174 -12.08 14.27 -22.49
N ILE A 175 -12.13 13.48 -21.42
CA ILE A 175 -12.13 13.94 -20.04
C ILE A 175 -10.76 13.67 -19.46
N ILE A 176 -10.10 14.72 -18.96
CA ILE A 176 -8.80 14.60 -18.30
C ILE A 176 -9.02 14.81 -16.80
N ILE A 177 -8.61 13.83 -15.99
CA ILE A 177 -8.63 13.91 -14.54
C ILE A 177 -7.27 13.55 -13.98
N SER A 178 -6.79 14.30 -12.99
CA SER A 178 -5.62 13.89 -12.20
C SER A 178 -5.87 12.53 -11.56
N SER A 179 -4.86 11.68 -11.40
CA SER A 179 -4.99 10.42 -10.64
C SER A 179 -5.25 10.62 -9.14
N GLY A 180 -5.13 11.85 -8.63
CA GLY A 180 -4.98 12.11 -7.19
C GLY A 180 -3.51 11.99 -6.78
N GLY A 181 -3.19 12.30 -5.53
CA GLY A 181 -1.81 12.32 -5.03
C GLY A 181 -1.58 13.52 -4.12
N MET A 182 -0.56 13.56 -3.26
CA MET A 182 0.85 13.12 -3.33
C MET A 182 1.17 11.74 -2.74
N VAL A 183 0.29 11.17 -1.90
CA VAL A 183 0.57 9.94 -1.11
C VAL A 183 -0.01 8.67 -1.76
N ALA A 184 -1.15 8.82 -2.43
CA ALA A 184 -1.86 7.74 -3.13
C ALA A 184 -2.75 8.32 -4.22
N SER A 185 -3.03 7.56 -5.26
CA SER A 185 -4.11 7.90 -6.17
C SER A 185 -5.47 7.70 -5.52
N ASP A 186 -6.42 8.57 -5.86
CA ASP A 186 -7.78 8.51 -5.35
C ASP A 186 -8.60 7.53 -6.22
N PRO A 187 -9.25 6.50 -5.65
CA PRO A 187 -10.07 5.53 -6.38
C PRO A 187 -11.12 6.19 -7.29
N ILE A 188 -11.31 5.63 -8.48
CA ILE A 188 -12.15 6.23 -9.54
C ILE A 188 -13.25 5.26 -9.93
N PHE A 189 -14.48 5.60 -9.56
CA PHE A 189 -15.68 4.88 -9.95
C PHE A 189 -16.45 5.68 -11.01
N VAL A 190 -17.01 4.98 -11.98
CA VAL A 190 -17.79 5.55 -13.07
C VAL A 190 -19.19 4.95 -13.02
N LYS A 191 -20.18 5.83 -12.90
CA LYS A 191 -21.60 5.49 -12.91
C LYS A 191 -22.18 5.68 -14.31
N ASN A 192 -23.28 4.97 -14.60
CA ASN A 192 -24.05 5.04 -15.85
C ASN A 192 -23.34 4.47 -17.09
N LEU A 193 -22.52 3.43 -16.91
CA LEU A 193 -22.03 2.62 -18.02
C LEU A 193 -22.84 1.33 -18.08
N ASN A 194 -23.27 0.93 -19.29
CA ASN A 194 -23.89 -0.38 -19.49
C ASN A 194 -22.85 -1.40 -19.97
N ASN A 195 -21.81 -0.95 -20.68
CA ASN A 195 -20.71 -1.77 -21.18
C ASN A 195 -19.35 -1.05 -21.06
N ILE A 196 -18.29 -1.83 -20.83
CA ILE A 196 -16.88 -1.40 -20.85
C ILE A 196 -16.53 -0.71 -22.17
N SER A 197 -17.10 -1.16 -23.30
CA SER A 197 -16.83 -0.60 -24.63
C SER A 197 -17.32 0.84 -24.82
N GLU A 198 -18.07 1.40 -23.87
CA GLU A 198 -18.57 2.78 -23.95
C GLU A 198 -17.50 3.83 -23.64
N ILE A 199 -16.42 3.43 -22.96
CA ILE A 199 -15.30 4.31 -22.64
C ILE A 199 -13.96 3.68 -22.96
N GLU A 200 -13.00 4.52 -23.32
CA GLU A 200 -11.59 4.17 -23.44
C GLU A 200 -10.82 4.92 -22.35
N VAL A 201 -9.97 4.22 -21.61
CA VAL A 201 -9.18 4.81 -20.52
C VAL A 201 -7.71 4.66 -20.81
N ILE A 202 -6.97 5.76 -20.73
CA ILE A 202 -5.54 5.84 -21.03
C ILE A 202 -4.84 6.63 -19.92
N ILE A 203 -3.63 6.22 -19.54
CA ILE A 203 -2.76 7.04 -18.68
C ILE A 203 -1.96 7.96 -19.59
N LYS A 204 -2.05 9.27 -19.35
CA LYS A 204 -1.33 10.28 -20.12
C LYS A 204 0.16 10.17 -19.80
N ASP A 205 1.00 10.08 -20.82
CA ASP A 205 2.45 9.93 -20.64
C ASP A 205 3.11 11.12 -19.93
#